data_AF-A0A315QT90-F1
#
_entry.id   AF-A0A315QT90-F1
#
_cell.length_a   1.000
_cell.length_b   1.000
_cell.length_c   1.000
_cell.angle_alpha   90.00
_cell.angle_beta   90.00
_cell.angle_gamma   90.00
#
_symmetry.space_group_name_H-M   'P 1'
#
loop_
_entity.id
_entity.type
_entity.pdbx_description
1 polymer ?
#
loop_
_entity_poly.entity_id
_entity_poly.type
_entity_poly.pdbx_seq_one_letter_code
_entity_poly.pdbx_strand_id
1 'polypeptide(L)'
;MGLEDVADQPVSSFSKGMKMRLNLCRAFLNKPELLFLDEPTSGLDPANRQKVKKLIREKKDQGQTVFITTHDMLAADELCDRIAFIVNGKIEIIDSPRNLKLKYGTNKLKITYYSNSKLFEENFDLKGLGDNQKFIGLLKENKIETIHSQEANLEDVFIQVTGRNLR
;
A
#
# COMPACT_ATOMS: atom_id res chain seq x y z
N MET A 1 13.89 -16.79 -11.14
CA MET A 1 13.26 -15.52 -11.59
C MET A 1 12.22 -15.72 -12.69
N GLY A 2 11.90 -16.98 -13.04
CA GLY A 2 10.84 -17.31 -14.00
C GLY A 2 11.22 -16.88 -15.42
N LEU A 3 12.52 -16.91 -15.74
CA LEU A 3 13.12 -16.56 -17.02
C LEU A 3 14.02 -17.69 -17.55
N GLU A 4 14.04 -18.83 -16.87
CA GLU A 4 14.90 -19.97 -17.16
C GLU A 4 14.56 -20.57 -18.54
N ASP A 5 13.27 -20.70 -18.87
CA ASP A 5 12.79 -21.23 -20.16
C ASP A 5 13.09 -20.35 -21.38
N VAL A 6 13.50 -19.10 -21.13
CA VAL A 6 13.78 -18.10 -22.18
C VAL A 6 15.22 -17.57 -22.09
N ALA A 7 16.10 -18.26 -21.36
CA ALA A 7 17.46 -17.81 -21.09
C ALA A 7 18.29 -17.57 -22.37
N ASP A 8 18.09 -18.42 -23.39
CA ASP A 8 18.81 -18.36 -24.67
C ASP A 8 18.07 -17.55 -25.74
N GLN A 9 16.93 -16.95 -25.42
CA GLN A 9 16.18 -16.13 -26.35
C GLN A 9 16.72 -14.69 -26.39
N PRO A 10 16.72 -14.02 -27.56
CA PRO A 10 17.17 -12.64 -27.65
C PRO A 10 16.25 -11.72 -26.85
N VAL A 11 16.80 -10.81 -26.05
CA VAL A 11 16.03 -9.87 -25.20
C VAL A 11 15.05 -9.01 -26.01
N SER A 12 15.26 -8.84 -27.32
CA SER A 12 14.31 -8.19 -28.22
C SER A 12 12.93 -8.86 -28.23
N SER A 13 12.84 -10.18 -28.04
CA SER A 13 11.58 -10.95 -27.98
C SER A 13 10.87 -10.84 -26.62
N PHE A 14 11.52 -10.29 -25.60
CA PHE A 14 10.98 -10.27 -24.24
C PHE A 14 9.84 -9.26 -24.10
N SER A 15 8.78 -9.66 -23.40
CA SER A 15 7.73 -8.72 -22.96
C SER A 15 8.29 -7.67 -22.00
N LYS A 16 7.55 -6.58 -21.79
CA LYS A 16 7.92 -5.54 -20.81
C LYS A 16 8.20 -6.12 -19.42
N GLY A 17 7.36 -7.05 -18.96
CA GLY A 17 7.53 -7.70 -17.66
C GLY A 17 8.72 -8.67 -17.60
N MET A 18 9.09 -9.31 -18.70
CA MET A 18 10.31 -10.12 -18.78
C MET A 18 11.56 -9.25 -18.73
N LYS A 19 11.58 -8.12 -19.48
CA LYS A 19 12.68 -7.15 -19.46
C LYS A 19 12.88 -6.54 -18.08
N MET A 20 11.79 -6.17 -17.40
CA MET A 20 11.85 -5.67 -16.02
C MET A 20 12.46 -6.72 -15.07
N ARG A 21 11.97 -7.97 -15.11
CA ARG A 21 12.53 -9.05 -14.27
C ARG A 21 14.00 -9.31 -14.56
N LEU A 22 14.42 -9.30 -15.84
CA LEU A 22 15.82 -9.43 -16.21
C LEU A 22 16.68 -8.29 -15.64
N ASN A 23 16.18 -7.05 -15.69
CA ASN A 23 16.87 -5.91 -15.09
C ASN A 23 17.00 -6.06 -13.57
N LEU A 24 15.95 -6.54 -12.88
CA LEU A 24 16.02 -6.85 -11.45
C LEU A 24 17.03 -7.98 -11.17
N CYS A 25 17.06 -9.06 -11.97
CA CYS A 25 18.09 -10.10 -11.87
C CYS A 25 19.48 -9.51 -11.91
N ARG A 26 19.75 -8.66 -12.92
CA ARG A 26 21.06 -8.02 -13.12
C ARG A 26 21.42 -7.11 -11.94
N ALA A 27 20.46 -6.36 -11.43
CA ALA A 27 20.66 -5.46 -10.30
C ALA A 27 21.00 -6.23 -9.00
N PHE A 28 20.33 -7.36 -8.75
CA PHE A 28 20.57 -8.18 -7.56
C PHE A 28 21.76 -9.12 -7.68
N LEU A 29 22.28 -9.38 -8.88
CA LEU A 29 23.39 -10.32 -9.12
C LEU A 29 24.64 -9.96 -8.30
N ASN A 30 24.91 -8.66 -8.15
CA ASN A 30 26.06 -8.15 -7.42
C ASN A 30 25.85 -8.05 -5.90
N LYS A 31 24.71 -8.52 -5.38
CA LYS A 31 24.33 -8.44 -3.95
C LYS A 31 24.56 -7.02 -3.36
N PRO A 32 24.02 -5.95 -3.97
CA PRO A 32 24.25 -4.59 -3.50
C PRO A 32 23.72 -4.37 -2.08
N GLU A 33 24.41 -3.56 -1.28
CA GLU A 33 23.90 -3.12 0.03
C GLU A 33 22.70 -2.18 -0.12
N LEU A 34 22.68 -1.37 -1.20
CA LEU A 34 21.63 -0.42 -1.54
C LEU A 34 21.24 -0.53 -3.02
N LEU A 35 19.94 -0.69 -3.29
CA LEU A 35 19.39 -0.75 -4.64
C LEU A 35 18.36 0.35 -4.88
N PHE A 36 18.50 1.07 -5.98
CA PHE A 36 17.51 2.04 -6.46
C PHE A 36 16.63 1.41 -7.54
N LEU A 37 15.32 1.51 -7.36
CA LEU A 37 14.31 1.01 -8.29
C LEU A 37 13.37 2.14 -8.68
N ASP A 38 13.36 2.47 -9.97
CA ASP A 38 12.44 3.45 -10.53
C ASP A 38 11.21 2.77 -11.13
N GLU A 39 10.05 3.00 -10.52
CA GLU A 39 8.76 2.47 -10.93
C GLU A 39 8.76 0.95 -11.23
N PRO A 40 9.24 0.10 -10.29
CA PRO A 40 9.55 -1.31 -10.57
C PRO A 40 8.33 -2.16 -10.96
N THR A 41 7.11 -1.70 -10.63
CA THR A 41 5.85 -2.40 -10.90
C THR A 41 5.03 -1.76 -12.04
N SER A 42 5.51 -0.65 -12.62
CA SER A 42 4.73 0.15 -13.57
C SER A 42 4.49 -0.54 -14.92
N GLY A 43 3.23 -0.58 -15.33
CA GLY A 43 2.77 -1.20 -16.58
C GLY A 43 3.00 -2.72 -16.63
N LEU A 44 3.04 -3.36 -15.48
CA LEU A 44 2.99 -4.82 -15.34
C LEU A 44 1.56 -5.28 -15.03
N ASP A 45 1.19 -6.44 -15.58
CA ASP A 45 -0.05 -7.13 -15.18
C ASP A 45 0.01 -7.55 -13.69
N PRO A 46 -1.15 -7.88 -13.07
CA PRO A 46 -1.20 -8.22 -11.65
C PRO A 46 -0.26 -9.36 -11.24
N ALA A 47 -0.14 -10.40 -12.07
CA ALA A 47 0.70 -11.57 -11.73
C ALA A 47 2.19 -11.21 -11.73
N ASN A 48 2.65 -10.43 -12.71
CA ASN A 48 4.03 -9.97 -12.77
C ASN A 48 4.35 -8.94 -11.68
N ARG A 49 3.41 -8.05 -11.31
CA ARG A 49 3.59 -7.15 -10.15
C ARG A 49 3.86 -7.93 -8.87
N GLN A 50 3.07 -8.98 -8.61
CA GLN A 50 3.25 -9.82 -7.42
C GLN A 50 4.61 -10.52 -7.39
N LYS A 51 5.11 -10.99 -8.54
CA LYS A 51 6.45 -11.59 -8.64
C LYS A 51 7.55 -10.57 -8.31
N VAL A 52 7.46 -9.36 -8.84
CA VAL A 52 8.42 -8.28 -8.55
C VAL A 52 8.37 -7.88 -7.07
N LYS A 53 7.17 -7.70 -6.50
CA LYS A 53 6.99 -7.38 -5.08
C LYS A 53 7.60 -8.44 -4.16
N LYS A 54 7.33 -9.73 -4.45
CA LYS A 54 7.89 -10.85 -3.70
C LYS A 54 9.42 -10.82 -3.71
N LEU A 55 10.02 -10.60 -4.87
CA LEU A 55 11.47 -10.51 -5.00
C LEU A 55 12.05 -9.35 -4.17
N ILE A 56 11.45 -8.17 -4.23
CA ILE A 56 11.90 -7.01 -3.44
C ILE A 56 11.87 -7.35 -1.95
N ARG A 57 10.79 -7.99 -1.48
CA ARG A 57 10.65 -8.42 -0.08
C ARG A 57 11.72 -9.44 0.30
N GLU A 58 11.93 -10.48 -0.50
CA GLU A 58 12.97 -11.49 -0.26
C GLU A 58 14.38 -10.87 -0.14
N LYS A 59 14.67 -9.85 -0.95
CA LYS A 59 15.97 -9.18 -0.98
C LYS A 59 16.16 -8.25 0.22
N LYS A 60 15.10 -7.54 0.60
CA LYS A 60 15.05 -6.80 1.86
C LYS A 60 15.25 -7.72 3.07
N ASP A 61 14.59 -8.87 3.10
CA ASP A 61 14.71 -9.86 4.19
C ASP A 61 16.12 -10.47 4.27
N GLN A 62 16.88 -10.43 3.18
CA GLN A 62 18.30 -10.80 3.12
C GLN A 62 19.25 -9.69 3.61
N GLY A 63 18.70 -8.56 4.10
CA GLY A 63 19.47 -7.43 4.65
C GLY A 63 19.84 -6.34 3.65
N GLN A 64 19.32 -6.38 2.41
CA GLN A 64 19.57 -5.33 1.42
C GLN A 64 18.64 -4.14 1.65
N THR A 65 19.15 -2.92 1.46
CA THR A 65 18.32 -1.70 1.45
C THR A 65 17.78 -1.47 0.05
N VAL A 66 16.48 -1.20 -0.08
CA VAL A 66 15.84 -0.92 -1.37
C VAL A 66 15.17 0.46 -1.31
N PHE A 67 15.55 1.33 -2.23
CA PHE A 67 14.95 2.64 -2.45
C PHE A 67 14.04 2.57 -3.67
N ILE A 68 12.76 2.90 -3.50
CA ILE A 68 11.76 2.80 -4.57
C ILE A 68 11.18 4.19 -4.83
N THR A 69 11.18 4.61 -6.09
CA THR A 69 10.30 5.69 -6.56
C THR A 69 9.06 5.06 -7.18
N THR A 70 7.88 5.45 -6.69
CA THR A 70 6.63 5.00 -7.28
C THR A 70 5.48 5.97 -7.02
N HIS A 71 4.53 6.03 -7.95
CA HIS A 71 3.21 6.61 -7.75
C HIS A 71 2.15 5.58 -7.30
N ASP A 72 2.48 4.28 -7.28
CA ASP A 72 1.59 3.21 -6.81
C ASP A 72 1.59 3.17 -5.28
N MET A 73 0.61 3.83 -4.67
CA MET A 73 0.46 3.91 -3.22
C MET A 73 0.25 2.54 -2.56
N LEU A 74 -0.39 1.59 -3.25
CA LEU A 74 -0.56 0.24 -2.74
C LEU A 74 0.76 -0.53 -2.73
N ALA A 75 1.60 -0.35 -3.76
CA ALA A 75 2.94 -0.92 -3.76
C ALA A 75 3.83 -0.30 -2.67
N ALA A 76 3.74 1.02 -2.47
CA ALA A 76 4.48 1.71 -1.41
C ALA A 76 4.05 1.24 -0.01
N ASP A 77 2.74 1.14 0.26
CA ASP A 77 2.21 0.65 1.55
C ASP A 77 2.67 -0.79 1.85
N GLU A 78 2.75 -1.64 0.82
CA GLU A 78 3.08 -3.06 0.96
C GLU A 78 4.59 -3.33 1.10
N LEU A 79 5.44 -2.55 0.41
CA LEU A 79 6.87 -2.83 0.29
C LEU A 79 7.75 -2.01 1.25
N CYS A 80 7.34 -0.77 1.56
CA CYS A 80 8.23 0.20 2.19
C CYS A 80 8.06 0.23 3.72
N ASP A 81 9.17 0.25 4.45
CA ASP A 81 9.17 0.51 5.90
C ASP A 81 8.90 1.99 6.22
N ARG A 82 9.32 2.86 5.30
CA ARG A 82 9.17 4.31 5.38
C ARG A 82 8.83 4.85 4.00
N ILE A 83 7.96 5.84 3.96
CA ILE A 83 7.54 6.53 2.75
C ILE A 83 7.81 8.01 2.93
N ALA A 84 8.43 8.60 1.90
CA ALA A 84 8.62 10.03 1.79
C ALA A 84 7.72 10.58 0.69
N PHE A 85 6.87 11.56 1.00
CA PHE A 85 6.14 12.29 -0.03
C PHE A 85 6.95 13.50 -0.49
N ILE A 86 7.19 13.55 -1.80
CA ILE A 86 7.97 14.60 -2.44
C ILE A 86 7.04 15.52 -3.23
N VAL A 87 7.07 16.82 -2.94
CA VAL A 87 6.30 17.85 -3.64
C VAL A 87 7.22 19.00 -4.01
N ASN A 88 7.16 19.44 -5.26
CA ASN A 88 7.98 20.55 -5.77
C ASN A 88 9.48 20.42 -5.41
N GLY A 89 10.02 19.19 -5.45
CA GLY A 89 11.43 18.90 -5.16
C GLY A 89 11.81 18.86 -3.69
N LYS A 90 10.84 18.88 -2.76
CA LYS A 90 11.09 18.80 -1.31
C LYS A 90 10.34 17.63 -0.68
N ILE A 91 10.91 17.04 0.37
CA ILE A 91 10.23 16.04 1.20
C ILE A 91 9.29 16.80 2.15
N GLU A 92 7.99 16.65 1.97
CA GLU A 92 6.97 17.25 2.85
C GLU A 92 6.79 16.45 4.13
N ILE A 93 6.86 15.11 4.02
CA ILE A 93 6.76 14.21 5.16
C ILE A 93 7.51 12.91 4.88
N ILE A 94 8.05 12.30 5.95
CA ILE A 94 8.62 10.96 5.92
C ILE A 94 8.27 10.21 7.21
N ASP A 95 7.61 9.07 7.09
CA ASP A 95 7.26 8.20 8.22
C ASP A 95 6.92 6.78 7.72
N SER A 96 6.63 5.86 8.62
CA SER A 96 6.09 4.54 8.24
C SER A 96 4.69 4.67 7.64
N PRO A 97 4.31 3.79 6.69
CA PRO A 97 2.97 3.82 6.09
C PRO A 97 1.86 3.79 7.16
N ARG A 98 2.04 2.98 8.21
CA ARG A 98 1.11 2.89 9.34
C ARG A 98 0.95 4.23 10.07
N ASN A 99 2.06 4.89 10.42
CA ASN A 99 2.00 6.16 11.13
C ASN A 99 1.38 7.27 10.28
N LEU A 100 1.67 7.29 8.98
CA LEU A 100 1.02 8.20 8.04
C LEU A 100 -0.49 7.99 8.04
N LYS A 101 -0.97 6.76 7.86
CA LYS A 101 -2.40 6.44 7.87
C LYS A 101 -3.08 6.78 9.20
N LEU A 102 -2.42 6.57 10.34
CA LEU A 102 -2.98 6.92 11.65
C LEU A 102 -2.99 8.43 11.92
N LYS A 103 -1.95 9.15 11.50
CA LYS A 103 -1.82 10.60 11.74
C LYS A 103 -2.82 11.41 10.92
N TYR A 104 -3.13 10.95 9.70
CA TYR A 104 -3.99 11.65 8.75
C TYR A 104 -5.35 10.98 8.56
N GLY A 105 -5.54 9.78 9.11
CA GLY A 105 -6.81 9.08 9.11
C GLY A 105 -7.83 9.65 10.07
N THR A 106 -9.09 9.32 9.82
CA THR A 106 -10.17 9.58 10.77
C THR A 106 -10.23 8.45 11.79
N ASN A 107 -10.09 8.76 13.07
CA ASN A 107 -10.29 7.77 14.15
C ASN A 107 -11.79 7.48 14.37
N LYS A 108 -12.47 7.04 13.32
CA LYS A 108 -13.91 6.73 13.33
C LYS A 108 -14.16 5.29 12.91
N LEU A 109 -15.28 4.77 13.37
CA LEU A 109 -15.82 3.46 13.05
C LEU A 109 -17.18 3.65 12.42
N LYS A 110 -17.37 3.06 11.24
CA LYS A 110 -18.64 2.99 10.55
C LYS A 110 -19.30 1.65 10.85
N ILE A 111 -20.54 1.69 11.32
CA ILE A 111 -21.36 0.49 11.56
C ILE A 111 -22.61 0.55 10.70
N THR A 112 -22.92 -0.58 10.06
CA THR A 112 -24.15 -0.77 9.30
C THR A 112 -24.98 -1.84 9.99
N TYR A 113 -26.25 -1.55 10.27
CA TYR A 113 -27.13 -2.44 11.04
C TYR A 113 -28.58 -2.37 10.59
N TYR A 114 -29.34 -3.43 10.90
CA TYR A 114 -30.78 -3.49 10.65
C TYR A 114 -31.58 -3.10 11.87
N SER A 115 -32.53 -2.19 11.68
CA SER A 115 -33.57 -1.87 12.65
C SER A 115 -34.93 -1.81 11.95
N ASN A 116 -35.94 -2.49 12.48
CA ASN A 116 -37.28 -2.56 11.87
C ASN A 116 -37.26 -2.91 10.36
N SER A 117 -36.43 -3.89 9.98
CA SER A 117 -36.21 -4.34 8.60
C SER A 117 -35.68 -3.26 7.64
N LYS A 118 -35.17 -2.14 8.16
CA LYS A 118 -34.46 -1.10 7.40
C LYS A 118 -32.99 -1.08 7.77
N LEU A 119 -32.16 -0.73 6.80
CA LEU A 119 -30.72 -0.61 6.97
C LEU A 119 -30.35 0.81 7.40
N PHE A 120 -29.49 0.93 8.40
CA PHE A 120 -28.96 2.18 8.92
C PHE A 120 -27.44 2.16 8.94
N GLU A 121 -26.84 3.33 8.75
CA GLU A 121 -25.40 3.54 8.82
C GLU A 121 -25.12 4.65 9.85
N GLU A 122 -24.20 4.39 10.77
CA GLU A 122 -23.74 5.38 11.74
C GLU A 122 -22.22 5.37 11.89
N ASN A 123 -21.66 6.52 12.26
CA ASN A 123 -20.23 6.68 12.54
C ASN A 123 -20.01 7.02 14.02
N PHE A 124 -19.04 6.35 14.63
CA PHE A 124 -18.64 6.56 16.02
C PHE A 124 -17.15 6.90 16.09
N ASP A 125 -16.75 7.79 17.00
CA ASP A 125 -15.33 7.98 17.28
C ASP A 125 -14.77 6.73 17.98
N LEU A 126 -13.59 6.26 17.56
CA LEU A 126 -12.88 5.15 18.20
C LEU A 126 -12.46 5.51 19.64
N LYS A 127 -12.24 6.80 19.91
CA LYS A 127 -11.90 7.29 21.24
C LYS A 127 -13.12 7.19 22.16
N GLY A 128 -13.03 6.38 23.22
CA GLY A 128 -14.13 6.17 24.16
C GLY A 128 -15.25 5.28 23.61
N LEU A 129 -15.02 4.59 22.49
CA LEU A 129 -16.03 3.73 21.86
C LEU A 129 -16.55 2.64 22.81
N GLY A 130 -15.68 2.09 23.66
CA GLY A 130 -16.03 1.04 24.62
C GLY A 130 -17.01 1.48 25.72
N ASP A 131 -17.13 2.79 25.97
CA ASP A 131 -18.04 3.37 26.95
C ASP A 131 -19.26 4.04 26.28
N ASN A 132 -19.31 4.04 24.95
CA ASN A 132 -20.37 4.70 24.20
C ASN A 132 -21.66 3.88 24.27
N GLN A 133 -22.61 4.33 25.11
CA GLN A 133 -23.86 3.61 25.34
C GLN A 133 -24.68 3.38 24.06
N LYS A 134 -24.67 4.33 23.12
CA LYS A 134 -25.38 4.18 21.85
C LYS A 134 -24.77 3.06 21.02
N PHE A 135 -23.45 3.04 20.88
CA PHE A 135 -22.73 1.97 20.18
C PHE A 135 -22.97 0.60 20.82
N ILE A 136 -22.85 0.51 22.14
CA ILE A 136 -23.08 -0.75 22.87
C ILE A 136 -24.55 -1.20 22.74
N GLY A 137 -25.51 -0.27 22.81
CA GLY A 137 -26.93 -0.55 22.61
C GLY A 137 -27.19 -1.10 21.21
N LEU A 138 -26.61 -0.47 20.17
CA LEU A 138 -26.72 -0.95 18.79
C LEU A 138 -26.24 -2.40 18.64
N LEU A 139 -25.09 -2.74 19.22
CA LEU A 139 -24.55 -4.11 19.17
C LEU A 139 -25.42 -5.15 19.87
N LYS A 140 -26.13 -4.76 20.93
CA LYS A 140 -26.99 -5.66 21.72
C LYS A 140 -28.37 -5.84 21.10
N GLU A 141 -28.93 -4.77 20.53
CA GLU A 141 -30.34 -4.69 20.14
C GLU A 141 -30.57 -4.94 18.65
N ASN A 142 -29.56 -4.72 17.80
CA ASN A 142 -29.72 -4.75 16.35
C ASN A 142 -28.86 -5.85 15.70
N LYS A 143 -29.34 -6.34 14.56
CA LYS A 143 -28.53 -7.23 13.72
C LYS A 143 -27.52 -6.39 12.95
N ILE A 144 -26.25 -6.53 13.31
CA ILE A 144 -25.15 -5.87 12.62
C ILE A 144 -24.91 -6.53 11.27
N GLU A 145 -24.78 -5.72 10.22
CA GLU A 145 -24.38 -6.17 8.88
C GLU A 145 -22.87 -6.05 8.70
N THR A 146 -22.30 -4.87 8.95
CA THR A 146 -20.86 -4.64 8.84
C THR A 146 -20.34 -3.64 9.87
N ILE A 147 -19.04 -3.76 10.17
CA ILE A 147 -18.27 -2.82 10.99
C ILE A 147 -16.95 -2.56 10.28
N HIS A 148 -16.63 -1.30 9.99
CA HIS A 148 -15.41 -0.88 9.32
C HIS A 148 -14.72 0.26 10.08
N SER A 149 -13.43 0.14 10.35
CA SER A 149 -12.61 1.29 10.74
C SER A 149 -12.42 2.21 9.52
N GLN A 150 -12.50 3.52 9.74
CA GLN A 150 -12.29 4.53 8.70
C GLN A 150 -10.84 5.03 8.72
N GLU A 151 -9.89 4.12 8.61
CA GLU A 151 -8.47 4.49 8.47
C GLU A 151 -8.24 5.16 7.11
N ALA A 152 -7.37 6.17 7.05
CA ALA A 152 -6.94 6.73 5.77
C ALA A 152 -6.10 5.71 5.01
N ASN A 153 -6.18 5.73 3.69
CA ASN A 153 -5.17 5.13 2.83
C ASN A 153 -4.07 6.17 2.51
N LEU A 154 -2.97 5.73 1.88
CA LEU A 154 -1.87 6.64 1.56
C LEU A 154 -2.20 7.67 0.48
N GLU A 155 -3.19 7.43 -0.39
CA GLU A 155 -3.68 8.43 -1.35
C GLU A 155 -4.35 9.59 -0.60
N ASP A 156 -5.18 9.30 0.40
CA ASP A 156 -5.81 10.31 1.26
C ASP A 156 -4.74 11.14 1.98
N VAL A 157 -3.72 10.48 2.53
CA VAL A 157 -2.60 11.17 3.18
C VAL A 157 -1.88 12.08 2.19
N PHE A 158 -1.60 11.58 0.99
CA PHE A 158 -0.95 12.38 -0.05
C PHE A 158 -1.79 13.60 -0.41
N ILE A 159 -3.10 13.46 -0.63
CA ILE A 159 -3.99 14.58 -0.94
C ILE A 159 -3.99 15.62 0.18
N GLN A 160 -4.07 15.17 1.43
CA GLN A 160 -4.10 16.06 2.58
C GLN A 160 -2.78 16.80 2.81
N VAL A 161 -1.64 16.13 2.59
CA VAL A 161 -0.30 16.73 2.76
C VAL A 161 0.03 17.66 1.60
N THR A 162 -0.34 17.29 0.38
CA THR A 162 0.10 18.01 -0.84
C THR A 162 -0.93 19.01 -1.37
N GLY A 163 -2.19 18.91 -0.94
CA GLY A 163 -3.31 19.68 -1.49
C GLY A 163 -3.64 19.36 -2.95
N ARG A 164 -3.13 18.24 -3.49
CA ARG A 164 -3.28 17.82 -4.90
C ARG A 164 -3.69 16.36 -4.98
N ASN A 165 -4.49 16.02 -5.99
CA ASN A 165 -4.70 14.62 -6.37
C ASN A 165 -3.47 14.05 -7.09
N LEU A 166 -3.20 12.76 -6.89
CA LEU A 166 -2.29 12.00 -7.74
C LEU A 166 -2.82 12.06 -9.18
N ARG A 167 -1.96 12.44 -10.13
CA ARG A 167 -2.28 12.51 -11.56
C ARG A 167 -1.77 11.28 -12.29
#